data_AF-A0A949EH76-F1
#
_entry.id   AF-A0A949EH76-F1
#
_cell.length_a   1.000
_cell.length_b   1.000
_cell.length_c   1.000
_cell.angle_alpha   90.00
_cell.angle_beta   90.00
_cell.angle_gamma   90.00
#
_symmetry.space_group_name_H-M   'P 1'
#
loop_
_entity.id
_entity.type
_entity.pdbx_description
1 polymer ?
#
loop_
_entity_poly.entity_id
_entity_poly.type
_entity_poly.pdbx_seq_one_letter_code
_entity_poly.pdbx_strand_id
1 'polypeptide(L)'
;MAKKKITGQSKLATTSSPADSSEDLKLVSRKSQLKPTSFRLTPEDSERLKSITAAVNELSPYKKISETMVVKALLYSGRKIKPENLLKAIREVIL
;
A
#
# COMPACT_ATOMS: atom_id res chain seq x y z
N MET A 1 -14.96 -51.81 -52.56
CA MET A 1 -15.08 -50.96 -51.35
C MET A 1 -15.03 -51.85 -50.12
N ALA A 2 -13.92 -51.84 -49.38
CA ALA A 2 -13.75 -52.66 -48.17
C ALA A 2 -13.91 -51.76 -46.93
N LYS A 3 -14.91 -52.07 -46.09
CA LYS A 3 -15.16 -51.35 -44.82
C LYS A 3 -14.24 -51.89 -43.74
N LYS A 4 -13.24 -51.10 -43.32
CA LYS A 4 -12.32 -51.45 -42.23
C LYS A 4 -13.06 -51.31 -40.89
N LYS A 5 -13.12 -52.39 -40.10
CA LYS A 5 -13.80 -52.44 -38.79
C LYS A 5 -12.93 -51.76 -37.74
N ILE A 6 -13.43 -50.71 -37.11
CA ILE A 6 -12.73 -49.98 -36.03
C ILE A 6 -13.01 -50.72 -34.72
N THR A 7 -12.10 -51.61 -34.31
CA THR A 7 -12.10 -52.22 -32.98
C THR A 7 -11.34 -51.31 -32.02
N GLY A 8 -12.02 -50.29 -31.49
CA GLY A 8 -11.52 -49.46 -30.40
C GLY A 8 -11.83 -50.13 -29.06
N GLN A 9 -10.82 -50.70 -28.40
CA GLN A 9 -10.90 -50.90 -26.95
C GLN A 9 -10.72 -49.52 -26.30
N SER A 10 -11.85 -48.94 -25.87
CA SER A 10 -11.86 -47.75 -25.02
C SER A 10 -11.22 -48.10 -23.68
N LYS A 11 -9.97 -47.70 -23.49
CA LYS A 11 -9.34 -47.68 -22.16
C LYS A 11 -9.75 -46.37 -21.50
N LEU A 12 -10.92 -46.38 -20.83
CA LEU A 12 -11.23 -45.36 -19.83
C LEU A 12 -10.03 -45.30 -18.87
N ALA A 13 -9.39 -44.14 -18.78
CA ALA A 13 -8.32 -43.91 -17.85
C ALA A 13 -8.83 -44.24 -16.44
N THR A 14 -8.28 -45.31 -15.86
CA THR A 14 -8.39 -45.60 -14.45
C THR A 14 -7.69 -44.45 -13.74
N THR A 15 -8.48 -43.57 -13.13
CA THR A 15 -7.97 -42.58 -12.19
C THR A 15 -7.47 -43.36 -10.98
N SER A 16 -6.18 -43.71 -10.98
CA SER A 16 -5.49 -44.01 -9.74
C SER A 16 -5.63 -42.75 -8.89
N SER A 17 -6.34 -42.89 -7.77
CA SER A 17 -6.40 -41.85 -6.75
C SER A 17 -4.95 -41.56 -6.35
N PRO A 18 -4.47 -40.30 -6.40
CA PRO A 18 -3.22 -40.00 -5.76
C PRO A 18 -3.44 -40.25 -4.27
N ALA A 19 -2.61 -41.13 -3.71
CA ALA A 19 -2.56 -41.40 -2.29
C ALA A 19 -2.46 -40.06 -1.53
N ASP A 20 -3.19 -39.99 -0.41
CA ASP A 20 -3.15 -38.92 0.57
C ASP A 20 -1.71 -38.59 0.97
N SER A 21 -1.08 -37.65 0.26
CA SER A 21 -0.03 -36.83 0.82
C SER A 21 -0.64 -35.47 1.08
N SER A 22 -1.33 -35.34 2.21
CA SER A 22 -1.67 -34.07 2.85
C SER A 22 -0.40 -33.40 3.38
N GLU A 23 0.56 -33.14 2.48
CA GLU A 23 1.49 -32.06 2.72
C GLU A 23 0.69 -30.78 2.57
N ASP A 24 0.22 -30.25 3.71
CA ASP A 24 -0.31 -28.90 3.82
C ASP A 24 0.67 -27.95 3.12
N LEU A 25 0.36 -27.61 1.88
CA LEU A 25 1.08 -26.59 1.14
C LEU A 25 0.89 -25.31 1.95
N LYS A 26 1.90 -24.97 2.75
CA LYS A 26 1.93 -23.73 3.52
C LYS A 26 1.77 -22.59 2.53
N LEU A 27 0.54 -22.07 2.43
CA LEU A 27 0.24 -20.86 1.72
C LEU A 27 1.15 -19.77 2.29
N VAL A 28 2.24 -19.48 1.59
CA VAL A 28 3.14 -18.40 1.95
C VAL A 28 2.32 -17.12 1.78
N SER A 29 1.78 -16.62 2.90
CA SER A 29 1.11 -15.34 2.91
C SER A 29 2.15 -14.29 2.53
N ARG A 30 2.06 -13.79 1.31
CA ARG A 30 2.93 -12.73 0.83
C ARG A 30 2.60 -11.50 1.67
N LYS A 31 3.43 -11.21 2.68
CA LYS A 31 3.28 -9.99 3.48
C LYS A 31 3.23 -8.82 2.51
N SER A 32 2.14 -8.04 2.60
CA SER A 32 1.99 -6.78 1.87
C SER A 32 3.23 -5.94 2.12
N GLN A 33 4.06 -5.78 1.08
CA GLN A 33 5.21 -4.89 1.17
C GLN A 33 4.67 -3.47 1.15
N LEU A 34 4.85 -2.75 2.27
CA LEU A 34 4.58 -1.32 2.34
C LEU A 34 5.55 -0.62 1.40
N LYS A 35 5.08 -0.26 0.20
CA LYS A 35 5.86 0.52 -0.75
C LYS A 35 5.82 1.98 -0.30
N PRO A 36 6.96 2.70 -0.33
CA PRO A 36 6.97 4.12 -0.02
C PRO A 36 6.13 4.87 -1.06
N THR A 37 5.14 5.63 -0.60
CA THR A 37 4.36 6.55 -1.43
C THR A 37 4.99 7.94 -1.36
N SER A 38 5.24 8.54 -2.53
CA SER A 38 5.75 9.91 -2.64
C SER A 38 4.66 10.84 -3.15
N PHE A 39 4.46 11.97 -2.47
CA PHE A 39 3.57 13.05 -2.90
C PHE A 39 4.42 14.25 -3.32
N ARG A 40 4.11 14.83 -4.48
CA ARG A 40 4.79 16.06 -4.94
C ARG A 40 4.04 17.26 -4.40
N LEU A 41 4.78 18.17 -3.76
CA LEU A 41 4.27 19.46 -3.34
C LEU A 41 4.37 20.45 -4.51
N THR A 42 3.43 21.38 -4.57
CA THR A 42 3.56 22.55 -5.45
C THR A 42 4.70 23.46 -4.93
N PRO A 43 5.25 24.36 -5.77
CA PRO A 43 6.24 25.32 -5.30
C PRO A 43 5.75 26.18 -4.13
N GLU A 44 4.49 26.62 -4.17
CA GLU A 44 3.86 27.42 -3.11
C GLU A 44 3.76 26.63 -1.80
N ASP A 45 3.32 25.36 -1.86
CA ASP A 45 3.23 24.51 -0.67
C ASP A 45 4.61 24.19 -0.08
N SER A 46 5.64 24.10 -0.92
CA SER A 46 7.03 23.94 -0.49
C SER A 46 7.50 25.17 0.29
N GLU A 47 7.18 26.37 -0.17
CA GLU A 47 7.50 27.61 0.56
C GLU A 47 6.73 27.72 1.88
N ARG A 48 5.45 27.36 1.90
CA ARG A 48 4.65 27.28 3.14
C ARG A 48 5.25 26.28 4.12
N LEU A 49 5.72 25.13 3.65
CA LEU A 49 6.38 24.13 4.51
C LEU A 49 7.71 24.65 5.08
N LYS A 50 8.48 25.39 4.28
CA LYS A 50 9.73 26.03 4.73
C LYS A 50 9.47 27.07 5.82
N SER A 51 8.46 27.93 5.64
CA SER A 51 8.13 28.96 6.64
C SER A 51 7.66 28.33 7.96
N ILE A 52 6.81 27.31 7.90
CA ILE A 52 6.41 26.52 9.08
C ILE A 52 7.65 25.90 9.75
N THR A 53 8.55 25.31 8.96
CA THR A 53 9.77 24.68 9.49
C THR A 53 10.69 25.70 10.15
N ALA A 54 10.81 26.90 9.62
CA ALA A 54 11.58 27.98 10.23
C ALA A 54 10.98 28.39 11.58
N ALA A 55 9.67 28.65 11.64
CA ALA A 55 8.98 29.00 12.88
C ALA A 55 9.09 27.93 13.97
N VAL A 56 9.00 26.65 13.58
CA VAL A 56 9.17 25.53 14.53
C VAL A 56 10.62 25.42 15.01
N ASN A 57 11.60 25.75 14.16
CA ASN A 57 13.01 25.76 14.54
C ASN A 57 13.38 26.88 15.50
N GLU A 58 12.75 28.06 15.39
CA GLU A 58 12.94 29.16 16.35
C GLU A 58 12.58 28.73 17.78
N LEU A 59 11.59 27.85 17.91
CA LEU A 59 11.14 27.30 19.19
C LEU A 59 11.95 26.08 19.65
N SER A 60 12.86 25.56 18.82
CA SER A 60 13.64 24.36 19.09
C SER A 60 15.12 24.70 19.29
N PRO A 61 15.52 25.14 20.50
CA PRO A 61 16.88 25.62 20.76
C PRO A 61 17.94 24.52 20.65
N TYR A 62 17.56 23.25 20.82
CA TYR A 62 18.51 22.15 20.96
C TYR A 62 18.65 21.29 19.70
N LYS A 63 17.68 21.35 18.78
CA LYS A 63 17.67 20.45 17.62
C LYS A 63 17.08 21.12 16.41
N LYS A 64 17.84 21.10 15.31
CA LYS A 64 17.34 21.48 14.00
C LYS A 64 16.33 20.44 13.51
N ILE A 65 15.13 20.91 13.22
CA ILE A 65 13.98 20.16 12.72
C ILE A 65 13.98 20.31 11.20
N SER A 66 13.98 19.18 10.49
CA SER A 66 13.85 19.14 9.04
C SER A 66 12.38 19.21 8.61
N GLU A 67 12.13 19.63 7.37
CA GLU A 67 10.79 19.65 6.77
C GLU A 67 10.10 18.28 6.88
N THR A 68 10.84 17.18 6.67
CA THR A 68 10.31 15.82 6.81
C THR A 68 9.86 15.51 8.23
N MET A 69 10.55 16.04 9.25
CA MET A 69 10.11 15.87 10.65
C MET A 69 8.83 16.64 10.92
N VAL A 70 8.68 17.84 10.37
CA VAL A 70 7.45 18.63 10.46
C VAL A 70 6.28 17.87 9.85
N VAL A 71 6.43 17.32 8.64
CA VAL A 71 5.38 16.52 7.98
C VAL A 71 5.01 15.29 8.82
N LYS A 72 5.98 14.57 9.37
CA LYS A 72 5.73 13.43 10.27
C LYS A 72 4.97 13.85 11.53
N ALA A 73 5.31 15.01 12.11
CA ALA A 73 4.62 15.55 13.27
C ALA A 73 3.17 15.95 12.94
N LEU A 74 2.94 16.57 11.78
CA LEU A 74 1.59 16.91 11.31
C LEU A 74 0.74 15.66 11.08
N LEU A 75 1.29 14.58 10.50
CA LEU A 75 0.60 13.30 10.35
C LEU A 75 0.26 12.67 11.70
N TYR A 76 1.17 12.74 12.67
CA TYR A 76 0.92 12.26 14.03
C TYR A 76 -0.20 13.06 14.71
N SER A 77 -0.17 14.39 14.62
CA SER A 77 -1.20 15.28 15.16
C SER A 77 -2.54 15.08 14.46
N GLY A 78 -2.54 14.89 13.15
CA GLY A 78 -3.72 14.65 12.32
C GLY A 78 -4.55 13.44 12.76
N ARG A 79 -3.92 12.42 13.35
CA ARG A 79 -4.64 11.25 13.92
C ARG A 79 -5.59 11.61 15.06
N LYS A 80 -5.36 12.73 15.74
CA LYS A 80 -6.19 13.19 16.87
C LYS A 80 -7.24 14.22 16.42
N ILE A 81 -7.18 14.67 15.17
CA ILE A 81 -8.12 15.66 14.63
C ILE A 81 -9.42 14.96 14.24
N LYS A 82 -10.56 15.57 14.58
CA LYS A 82 -11.87 15.08 14.14
C LYS A 82 -12.00 15.16 12.61
N PRO A 83 -12.54 14.14 11.93
CA PRO A 83 -12.64 14.13 10.47
C PRO A 83 -13.34 15.36 9.87
N GLU A 84 -14.32 15.93 10.56
CA GLU A 84 -15.06 17.11 10.09
C GLU A 84 -14.15 18.34 9.99
N ASN A 85 -13.24 18.51 10.95
CA ASN A 85 -12.27 19.61 10.95
C ASN A 85 -11.25 19.44 9.82
N LEU A 86 -10.81 18.21 9.57
CA LEU A 86 -9.90 17.91 8.46
C LEU A 86 -10.58 18.15 7.12
N LEU A 87 -11.86 17.76 6.97
CA LEU A 87 -12.64 18.03 5.76
C LEU A 87 -12.81 19.53 5.52
N LYS A 88 -13.06 20.32 6.56
CA LYS A 88 -13.12 21.78 6.46
C LYS A 88 -11.79 22.34 5.96
N ALA A 89 -10.67 21.93 6.56
CA ALA A 89 -9.35 22.37 6.13
C ALA A 89 -9.03 21.99 4.68
N ILE A 90 -9.40 20.79 4.23
CA ILE A 90 -9.20 20.36 2.83
C ILE A 90 -9.96 21.25 1.85
N ARG A 91 -11.19 21.67 2.19
CA ARG A 91 -11.98 22.56 1.32
C ARG A 91 -11.32 23.92 1.11
N GLU A 92 -10.67 24.47 2.14
CA GLU A 92 -9.92 25.73 2.03
C GLU A 92 -8.65 25.62 1.18
N VAL A 93 -8.14 24.40 0.95
CA VAL A 93 -6.91 24.16 0.16
C VAL A 93 -7.21 23.85 -1.31
N ILE A 94 -8.40 23.30 -1.60
CA ILE A 94 -8.82 22.96 -2.97
C ILE A 94 -9.38 24.17 -3.72
N LEU A 95 -9.85 25.20 -3.01
CA LEU A 95 -10.33 26.47 -3.57
C LEU A 95 -9.17 27.39 -3.93
#